data_AF-A0A8T0VKL8-F1
#
_entry.id   AF-A0A8T0VKL8-F1
#
_cell.length_a   1.000
_cell.length_b   1.000
_cell.length_c   1.000
_cell.angle_alpha   90.00
_cell.angle_beta   90.00
_cell.angle_gamma   90.00
#
_symmetry.space_group_name_H-M   'P 1'
#
loop_
_entity.id
_entity.type
_entity.pdbx_description
1 polymer ?
#
loop_
_entity_poly.entity_id
_entity_poly.type
_entity_poly.pdbx_seq_one_letter_code
_entity_poly.pdbx_strand_id
1 'polypeptide(L)'
;MAMDDEYAYINPERTRTLLETPSGFALFDVDDDALKEADDTWVYFRDVDTAKNVMFTLGFVKFDDKTTAWDGQTGPSNELIRLIRRYCKGRKHLIVQSADIKVIIEEKLNVKCSYDKNVVDELVWGMKNVLREFILQEKYNVTREYRCLPVSKGLKQCLKDHLINLSTTELDANFIPKIGLLHYLNITLKQVPRMLRESYGDHVCRIGEHIKSNSMYARVLARILVPELAPEYDFCKMLSPDLALKIQEADKSATKYRDEQLTMHDREIIMGALSILLSVPKQRDDIMICVKLMEAEMCTRLMLLEDPHEKFVRVPTNLKHSTFRRTLLETPSGFAIFDVNEDVFRWPRHMWVRFIDAREARQVVLALGFVNVKDNSIAQNSYDGPGQELSSLILNLCGHDTKLIVQDDAHRGKT
;
A
#
# COMPACT_ATOMS: atom_id res chain seq x y z
N MET A 1 -6.35 31.08 -1.07
CA MET A 1 -5.25 31.19 -0.08
C MET A 1 -4.02 30.64 -0.77
N ALA A 2 -3.16 31.54 -1.24
CA ALA A 2 -1.90 31.17 -1.89
C ALA A 2 -1.01 30.50 -0.84
N MET A 3 -0.54 29.29 -1.12
CA MET A 3 0.57 28.72 -0.36
C MET A 3 1.84 29.35 -0.93
N ASP A 4 2.51 30.13 -0.09
CA ASP A 4 3.75 30.83 -0.40
C ASP A 4 4.86 29.86 -0.83
N ASP A 5 5.51 30.23 -1.93
CA ASP A 5 6.64 29.57 -2.62
C ASP A 5 7.97 29.62 -1.82
N GLU A 6 7.95 29.69 -0.48
CA GLU A 6 9.14 30.08 0.32
C GLU A 6 9.91 28.92 1.02
N TYR A 7 9.61 27.66 0.69
CA TYR A 7 10.38 26.49 1.18
C TYR A 7 10.78 25.50 0.09
N ALA A 8 11.00 25.98 -1.14
CA ALA A 8 11.75 25.19 -2.13
C ALA A 8 13.23 25.17 -1.75
N TYR A 9 13.57 24.45 -0.66
CA TYR A 9 14.93 23.99 -0.42
C TYR A 9 15.36 23.30 -1.71
N ILE A 10 16.30 23.90 -2.42
CA ILE A 10 16.87 23.34 -3.64
C ILE A 10 17.70 22.14 -3.20
N ASN A 11 17.05 21.00 -2.94
CA ASN A 11 17.74 19.74 -2.82
C ASN A 11 18.28 19.41 -4.24
N PRO A 12 19.61 19.36 -4.46
CA PRO A 12 20.20 19.08 -5.75
C PRO A 12 19.95 17.63 -6.24
N GLU A 13 19.38 16.78 -5.38
CA GLU A 13 19.08 15.36 -5.58
C GLU A 13 17.59 15.11 -5.87
N ARG A 14 16.95 16.04 -6.61
CA ARG A 14 15.57 15.84 -7.04
C ARG A 14 15.40 16.03 -8.53
N THR A 15 14.67 15.09 -9.12
CA THR A 15 14.41 15.00 -10.55
C THR A 15 12.98 15.41 -10.88
N ARG A 16 12.82 16.13 -12.01
CA ARG A 16 11.51 16.51 -12.52
C ARG A 16 10.97 15.36 -13.37
N THR A 17 9.71 15.01 -13.21
CA THR A 17 9.07 13.92 -13.98
C THR A 17 7.77 14.41 -14.61
N LEU A 18 7.67 14.30 -15.94
CA LEU A 18 6.45 14.59 -16.68
C LEU A 18 5.63 13.32 -16.87
N LEU A 19 4.42 13.30 -16.33
CA LEU A 19 3.48 12.19 -16.40
C LEU A 19 2.22 12.61 -17.18
N GLU A 20 1.84 11.81 -18.16
CA GLU A 20 0.53 11.84 -18.80
C GLU A 20 -0.47 11.17 -17.87
N THR A 21 -1.59 11.84 -17.63
CA THR A 21 -2.68 11.39 -16.77
C THR A 21 -3.93 11.11 -17.60
N PRO A 22 -5.00 10.51 -17.02
CA PRO A 22 -6.25 10.33 -17.73
C PRO A 22 -6.84 11.64 -18.29
N SER A 23 -6.69 12.75 -17.56
CA SER A 23 -7.31 14.04 -17.91
C SER A 23 -6.31 15.09 -18.46
N GLY A 24 -5.02 14.78 -18.58
CA GLY A 24 -4.03 15.74 -19.06
C GLY A 24 -2.58 15.37 -18.76
N PHE A 25 -1.77 16.36 -18.36
CA PHE A 25 -0.35 16.19 -18.06
C PHE A 25 0.01 16.86 -16.73
N ALA A 26 0.80 16.16 -15.91
CA ALA A 26 1.29 16.67 -14.64
C ALA A 26 2.81 16.60 -14.56
N LEU A 27 3.38 17.61 -13.92
CA LEU A 27 4.80 17.67 -13.60
C LEU A 27 5.00 17.44 -12.11
N PHE A 28 5.92 16.55 -11.79
CA PHE A 28 6.22 16.14 -10.43
C PHE A 28 7.67 16.43 -10.07
N ASP A 29 7.89 16.64 -8.78
CA ASP A 29 9.21 16.69 -8.16
C ASP A 29 9.43 15.37 -7.41
N VAL A 30 10.40 14.55 -7.85
CA VAL A 30 10.68 13.22 -7.31
C VAL A 30 12.09 13.18 -6.72
N ASP A 31 12.22 12.57 -5.55
CA ASP A 31 13.51 12.35 -4.88
C ASP A 31 14.37 11.34 -5.64
N ASP A 32 15.64 11.68 -5.89
CA ASP A 32 16.57 10.82 -6.64
C ASP A 32 16.86 9.51 -5.89
N ASP A 33 16.73 9.49 -4.56
CA ASP A 33 16.88 8.27 -3.76
C ASP A 33 15.89 7.17 -4.17
N ALA A 34 14.67 7.55 -4.58
CA ALA A 34 13.66 6.62 -5.07
C ALA A 34 13.99 6.04 -6.46
N LEU A 35 14.97 6.64 -7.17
CA LEU A 35 15.31 6.34 -8.55
C LEU A 35 16.65 5.58 -8.69
N LYS A 36 17.37 5.36 -7.59
CA LYS A 36 18.71 4.72 -7.58
C LYS A 36 18.70 3.29 -8.09
N GLU A 37 17.72 2.50 -7.68
CA GLU A 37 17.59 1.08 -8.00
C GLU A 37 16.24 0.85 -8.68
N ALA A 38 16.24 0.64 -10.01
CA ALA A 38 15.02 0.56 -10.81
C ALA A 38 14.02 -0.47 -10.25
N ASP A 39 14.50 -1.67 -9.90
CA ASP A 39 13.67 -2.78 -9.41
C ASP A 39 13.03 -2.50 -8.03
N ASP A 40 13.54 -1.52 -7.28
CA ASP A 40 13.03 -1.12 -5.97
C ASP A 40 12.19 0.17 -6.01
N THR A 41 12.21 0.92 -7.12
CA THR A 41 11.51 2.22 -7.26
C THR A 41 10.03 2.15 -6.91
N TRP A 42 9.32 1.09 -7.32
CA TRP A 42 7.88 0.93 -7.06
C TRP A 42 7.51 0.96 -5.56
N VAL A 43 8.42 0.56 -4.67
CA VAL A 43 8.17 0.46 -3.23
C VAL A 43 7.92 1.82 -2.58
N TYR A 44 8.53 2.87 -3.12
CA TYR A 44 8.34 4.23 -2.63
C TYR A 44 6.96 4.81 -3.01
N PHE A 45 6.24 4.13 -3.90
CA PHE A 45 4.89 4.48 -4.33
C PHE A 45 3.85 3.41 -3.99
N ARG A 46 4.15 2.50 -3.05
CA ARG A 46 3.22 1.44 -2.62
C ARG A 46 1.93 1.99 -1.99
N ASP A 47 2.03 3.15 -1.35
CA ASP A 47 0.93 3.86 -0.67
C ASP A 47 1.18 5.37 -0.68
N VAL A 48 0.13 6.13 -0.39
CA VAL A 48 0.10 7.60 -0.50
C VAL A 48 1.03 8.26 0.50
N ASP A 49 1.09 7.75 1.74
CA ASP A 49 1.87 8.38 2.80
C ASP A 49 3.36 8.21 2.57
N THR A 50 3.77 7.05 2.05
CA THR A 50 5.13 6.81 1.59
C THR A 50 5.47 7.70 0.40
N ALA A 51 4.57 7.79 -0.58
CA ALA A 51 4.81 8.59 -1.79
C ALA A 51 4.98 10.09 -1.48
N LYS A 52 4.27 10.64 -0.49
CA LYS A 52 4.40 12.04 -0.07
C LYS A 52 5.81 12.41 0.41
N ASN A 53 6.59 11.44 0.90
CA ASN A 53 7.95 11.68 1.35
C ASN A 53 8.93 11.84 0.18
N VAL A 54 8.63 11.21 -0.97
CA VAL A 54 9.52 11.20 -2.13
C VAL A 54 9.00 12.02 -3.31
N MET A 55 7.72 12.35 -3.37
CA MET A 55 7.08 12.98 -4.53
C MET A 55 6.11 14.08 -4.11
N PHE A 56 6.07 15.18 -4.89
CA PHE A 56 4.98 16.14 -4.84
C PHE A 56 4.67 16.75 -6.21
N THR A 57 3.44 17.26 -6.38
CA THR A 57 2.95 17.84 -7.63
C THR A 57 3.42 19.28 -7.78
N LEU A 58 4.05 19.60 -8.92
CA LEU A 58 4.47 20.97 -9.26
C LEU A 58 3.41 21.73 -10.06
N GLY A 59 2.71 21.02 -10.94
CA GLY A 59 1.62 21.58 -11.71
C GLY A 59 0.93 20.57 -12.60
N PHE A 60 -0.27 20.93 -13.05
CA PHE A 60 -1.13 20.09 -13.87
C PHE A 60 -1.80 20.95 -14.94
N VAL A 61 -1.86 20.43 -16.16
CA VAL A 61 -2.61 21.01 -17.29
C VAL A 61 -3.63 19.99 -17.74
N LYS A 62 -4.90 20.36 -17.70
CA LYS A 62 -6.01 19.53 -18.16
C LYS A 62 -6.18 19.70 -19.67
N PHE A 63 -6.42 18.60 -20.38
CA PHE A 63 -6.81 18.62 -21.79
C PHE A 63 -8.09 17.81 -21.97
N ASP A 64 -9.14 18.43 -22.51
CA ASP A 64 -10.38 17.72 -22.84
C ASP A 64 -10.17 16.78 -24.04
N ASP A 65 -9.30 17.17 -24.98
CA ASP A 65 -8.78 16.33 -26.06
C ASP A 65 -7.25 16.26 -25.95
N LYS A 66 -6.70 15.09 -25.59
CA LYS A 66 -5.26 14.92 -25.41
C LYS A 66 -4.44 15.08 -26.69
N THR A 67 -5.05 14.92 -27.87
CA THR A 67 -4.35 15.14 -29.14
C THR A 67 -3.93 16.60 -29.31
N THR A 68 -4.62 17.53 -28.63
CA THR A 68 -4.27 18.96 -28.59
C THR A 68 -3.10 19.28 -27.68
N ALA A 69 -2.75 18.37 -26.76
CA ALA A 69 -1.57 18.53 -25.91
C ALA A 69 -0.28 18.27 -26.69
N TRP A 70 -0.35 17.36 -27.66
CA TRP A 70 0.77 16.90 -28.47
C TRP A 70 0.26 16.31 -29.80
N ASP A 71 0.46 17.01 -30.91
CA ASP A 71 0.02 16.53 -32.24
C ASP A 71 1.06 15.64 -32.95
N GLY A 72 2.17 15.34 -32.26
CA GLY A 72 3.30 14.54 -32.75
C GLY A 72 4.16 15.19 -33.85
N GLN A 73 3.75 16.33 -34.41
CA GLN A 73 4.42 16.97 -35.55
C GLN A 73 4.94 18.38 -35.24
N THR A 74 4.19 19.20 -34.51
CA THR A 74 4.54 20.60 -34.24
C THR A 74 5.18 20.80 -32.86
N GLY A 75 4.81 19.97 -31.89
CA GLY A 75 5.37 19.94 -30.54
C GLY A 75 4.29 20.04 -29.45
N PRO A 76 4.70 20.23 -28.17
CA PRO A 76 3.76 20.38 -27.06
C PRO A 76 2.97 21.70 -27.15
N SER A 77 1.75 21.71 -26.62
CA SER A 77 0.89 22.91 -26.55
C SER A 77 1.53 24.05 -25.74
N ASN A 78 1.12 25.29 -26.00
CA ASN A 78 1.64 26.48 -25.29
C ASN A 78 1.52 26.38 -23.76
N GLU A 79 0.46 25.74 -23.25
CA GLU A 79 0.26 25.56 -21.82
C GLU A 79 1.26 24.56 -21.23
N LEU A 80 1.52 23.45 -21.93
CA LEU A 80 2.50 22.47 -21.51
C LEU A 80 3.93 23.03 -21.59
N ILE A 81 4.23 23.85 -22.61
CA ILE A 81 5.49 24.60 -22.73
C ILE A 81 5.70 25.51 -21.53
N ARG A 82 4.66 26.27 -21.14
CA ARG A 82 4.72 27.15 -19.96
C ARG A 82 4.98 26.35 -18.69
N LEU A 83 4.31 25.22 -18.50
CA LEU A 83 4.50 24.35 -17.33
C LEU A 83 5.95 23.84 -17.26
N ILE A 84 6.46 23.25 -18.35
CA ILE A 84 7.82 22.69 -18.40
C ILE A 84 8.87 23.78 -18.17
N ARG A 85 8.77 24.91 -18.87
CA ARG A 85 9.74 26.01 -18.74
C ARG A 85 9.75 26.62 -17.34
N ARG A 86 8.59 26.66 -16.66
CA ARG A 86 8.49 27.21 -15.30
C ARG A 86 9.33 26.43 -14.29
N TYR A 87 9.36 25.10 -14.40
CA TYR A 87 9.94 24.22 -13.38
C TYR A 87 11.22 23.49 -13.77
N CYS A 88 11.57 23.46 -15.07
CA CYS A 88 12.74 22.73 -15.57
C CYS A 88 13.91 23.62 -16.02
N LYS A 89 13.75 24.95 -16.04
CA LYS A 89 14.82 25.87 -16.47
C LYS A 89 16.03 25.81 -15.52
N GLY A 90 17.21 25.50 -16.06
CA GLY A 90 18.47 25.45 -15.30
C GLY A 90 18.63 24.22 -14.38
N ARG A 91 17.77 23.21 -14.49
CA ARG A 91 17.84 21.96 -13.72
C ARG A 91 18.54 20.85 -14.50
N LYS A 92 19.07 19.86 -13.78
CA LYS A 92 19.91 18.80 -14.36
C LYS A 92 19.14 17.94 -15.38
N HIS A 93 17.93 17.45 -15.06
CA HIS A 93 17.20 16.51 -15.92
C HIS A 93 15.67 16.52 -15.74
N LEU A 94 14.94 16.31 -16.84
CA LEU A 94 13.51 16.01 -16.89
C LEU A 94 13.30 14.57 -17.36
N ILE A 95 12.72 13.71 -16.51
CA ILE A 95 12.26 12.38 -16.89
C ILE A 95 10.95 12.49 -17.68
N VAL A 96 10.90 11.76 -18.79
CA VAL A 96 9.73 11.67 -19.68
C VAL A 96 9.35 10.21 -19.91
N GLN A 97 8.11 9.96 -20.32
CA GLN A 97 7.57 8.59 -20.46
C GLN A 97 7.99 7.86 -21.74
N SER A 98 8.49 8.55 -22.76
CA SER A 98 8.90 7.93 -24.02
C SER A 98 10.09 8.63 -24.66
N ALA A 99 10.83 7.88 -25.48
CA ALA A 99 11.94 8.41 -26.28
C ALA A 99 11.48 9.48 -27.28
N ASP A 100 10.29 9.35 -27.85
CA ASP A 100 9.74 10.32 -28.81
C ASP A 100 9.45 11.67 -28.13
N ILE A 101 8.84 11.64 -26.94
CA ILE A 101 8.60 12.82 -26.11
C ILE A 101 9.93 13.49 -25.76
N LYS A 102 10.95 12.69 -25.42
CA LYS A 102 12.31 13.19 -25.12
C LYS A 102 12.86 14.03 -26.28
N VAL A 103 12.87 13.47 -27.49
CA VAL A 103 13.41 14.15 -28.68
C VAL A 103 12.69 15.47 -28.92
N ILE A 104 11.34 15.45 -28.88
CA ILE A 104 10.55 16.65 -29.15
C ILE A 104 10.78 17.75 -28.10
N ILE A 105 10.86 17.41 -26.81
CA ILE A 105 11.15 18.40 -25.75
C ILE A 105 12.56 18.97 -25.90
N GLU A 106 13.55 18.11 -26.15
CA GLU A 106 14.95 18.55 -26.31
C GLU A 106 15.09 19.51 -27.49
N GLU A 107 14.50 19.18 -28.64
CA GLU A 107 14.57 20.01 -29.85
C GLU A 107 13.79 21.34 -29.73
N LYS A 108 12.57 21.32 -29.16
CA LYS A 108 11.67 22.48 -29.16
C LYS A 108 11.87 23.39 -27.95
N LEU A 109 12.25 22.83 -26.80
CA LEU A 109 12.33 23.54 -25.53
C LEU A 109 13.74 23.72 -25.00
N ASN A 110 14.74 23.05 -25.58
CA ASN A 110 16.13 23.07 -25.12
C ASN A 110 16.24 22.73 -23.62
N VAL A 111 15.42 21.77 -23.17
CA VAL A 111 15.43 21.20 -21.82
C VAL A 111 16.03 19.81 -21.91
N LYS A 112 17.05 19.52 -21.10
CA LYS A 112 17.70 18.21 -21.08
C LYS A 112 16.75 17.15 -20.50
N CYS A 113 16.51 16.08 -21.24
CA CYS A 113 15.60 15.02 -20.84
C CYS A 113 16.31 13.69 -20.66
N SER A 114 15.71 12.80 -19.87
CA SER A 114 16.19 11.44 -19.67
C SER A 114 15.04 10.45 -19.84
N TYR A 115 15.35 9.33 -20.50
CA TYR A 115 14.46 8.20 -20.65
C TYR A 115 15.30 6.94 -20.49
N ASP A 116 15.11 6.23 -19.38
CA ASP A 116 15.58 4.87 -19.17
C ASP A 116 14.34 4.02 -18.98
N LYS A 117 14.11 3.06 -19.88
CA LYS A 117 12.88 2.26 -19.86
C LYS A 117 12.68 1.53 -18.54
N ASN A 118 13.73 1.00 -17.90
CA ASN A 118 13.59 0.23 -16.67
C ASN A 118 13.17 1.13 -15.50
N VAL A 119 13.83 2.28 -15.34
CA VAL A 119 13.49 3.24 -14.28
C VAL A 119 12.13 3.89 -14.54
N VAL A 120 11.86 4.28 -15.79
CA VAL A 120 10.62 4.97 -16.18
C VAL A 120 9.40 4.07 -16.03
N ASP A 121 9.47 2.80 -16.44
CA ASP A 121 8.32 1.90 -16.32
C ASP A 121 7.93 1.69 -14.83
N GLU A 122 8.90 1.52 -13.94
CA GLU A 122 8.67 1.37 -12.49
C GLU A 122 8.15 2.65 -11.83
N LEU A 123 8.77 3.79 -12.17
CA LEU A 123 8.35 5.10 -11.69
C LEU A 123 6.92 5.43 -12.14
N VAL A 124 6.61 5.26 -13.43
CA VAL A 124 5.27 5.54 -13.97
C VAL A 124 4.23 4.63 -13.35
N TRP A 125 4.52 3.34 -13.18
CA TRP A 125 3.60 2.43 -12.47
C TRP A 125 3.34 2.92 -11.04
N GLY A 126 4.40 3.24 -10.30
CA GLY A 126 4.31 3.74 -8.93
C GLY A 126 3.49 5.03 -8.83
N MET A 127 3.81 6.02 -9.64
CA MET A 127 3.09 7.30 -9.66
C MET A 127 1.60 7.09 -9.99
N LYS A 128 1.26 6.22 -10.94
CA LYS A 128 -0.13 5.88 -11.26
C LYS A 128 -0.85 5.21 -10.09
N ASN A 129 -0.16 4.39 -9.29
CA ASN A 129 -0.74 3.73 -8.13
C ASN A 129 -1.33 4.74 -7.12
N VAL A 130 -0.62 5.84 -6.89
CA VAL A 130 -0.98 6.87 -5.89
C VAL A 130 -1.62 8.14 -6.48
N LEU A 131 -1.68 8.26 -7.81
CA LEU A 131 -2.02 9.49 -8.54
C LEU A 131 -3.28 10.23 -8.06
N ARG A 132 -4.31 9.47 -7.63
CA ARG A 132 -5.61 9.99 -7.18
C ARG A 132 -5.50 11.02 -6.04
N GLU A 133 -4.48 10.89 -5.19
CA GLU A 133 -4.28 11.79 -4.06
C GLU A 133 -3.35 12.97 -4.38
N PHE A 134 -2.65 12.92 -5.52
CA PHE A 134 -1.71 13.94 -5.94
C PHE A 134 -2.29 14.94 -6.95
N ILE A 135 -3.36 14.55 -7.65
CA ILE A 135 -4.07 15.41 -8.60
C ILE A 135 -5.57 15.33 -8.32
N LEU A 136 -6.16 16.45 -7.87
CA LEU A 136 -7.57 16.53 -7.52
C LEU A 136 -8.51 16.13 -8.66
N GLN A 137 -8.15 16.52 -9.89
CA GLN A 137 -8.90 16.21 -11.10
C GLN A 137 -8.90 14.70 -11.42
N GLU A 138 -7.92 13.94 -10.91
CA GLU A 138 -7.78 12.52 -11.18
C GLU A 138 -8.40 11.61 -10.11
N LYS A 139 -8.92 12.19 -9.03
CA LYS A 139 -9.49 11.47 -7.88
C LYS A 139 -10.49 10.37 -8.28
N TYR A 140 -11.31 10.64 -9.29
CA TYR A 140 -12.35 9.72 -9.79
C TYR A 140 -12.07 9.15 -11.19
N ASN A 141 -11.02 9.61 -11.88
CA ASN A 141 -10.73 9.25 -13.27
C ASN A 141 -9.68 8.14 -13.42
N VAL A 142 -8.89 7.89 -12.38
CA VAL A 142 -7.94 6.78 -12.37
C VAL A 142 -8.71 5.46 -12.23
N THR A 143 -8.76 4.64 -13.27
CA THR A 143 -9.37 3.30 -13.23
C THR A 143 -8.37 2.25 -12.71
N ARG A 144 -8.86 1.03 -12.41
CA ARG A 144 -7.96 -0.10 -12.10
C ARG A 144 -7.06 -0.41 -13.30
N GLU A 145 -7.65 -0.49 -14.49
CA GLU A 145 -6.94 -0.75 -15.76
C GLU A 145 -5.83 0.28 -16.01
N TYR A 146 -6.10 1.56 -15.76
CA TYR A 146 -5.09 2.61 -15.90
C TYR A 146 -3.88 2.40 -14.96
N ARG A 147 -4.11 1.91 -13.73
CA ARG A 147 -3.03 1.59 -12.78
C ARG A 147 -2.26 0.32 -13.12
N CYS A 148 -2.88 -0.63 -13.81
CA CYS A 148 -2.27 -1.92 -14.09
C CYS A 148 -1.15 -1.86 -15.13
N LEU A 149 -1.01 -0.78 -15.90
CA LEU A 149 -0.05 -0.65 -17.00
C LEU A 149 0.78 0.64 -16.92
N PRO A 150 2.12 0.58 -17.09
CA PRO A 150 2.93 -0.62 -17.38
C PRO A 150 2.97 -1.59 -16.18
N VAL A 151 3.24 -2.87 -16.39
CA VAL A 151 3.36 -3.82 -15.26
C VAL A 151 4.69 -3.59 -14.55
N SER A 152 4.67 -3.29 -13.24
CA SER A 152 5.90 -3.24 -12.44
C SER A 152 6.58 -4.61 -12.41
N LYS A 153 7.79 -4.67 -12.98
CA LYS A 153 8.71 -5.80 -12.96
C LYS A 153 9.22 -6.04 -11.54
N GLY A 154 9.54 -4.96 -10.81
CA GLY A 154 9.99 -5.04 -9.42
C GLY A 154 8.95 -5.71 -8.52
N LEU A 155 7.70 -5.27 -8.59
CA LEU A 155 6.58 -5.89 -7.87
C LEU A 155 6.38 -7.34 -8.32
N LYS A 156 6.38 -7.59 -9.64
CA LYS A 156 6.24 -8.96 -10.17
C LYS A 156 7.35 -9.89 -9.67
N GLN A 157 8.57 -9.40 -9.55
CA GLN A 157 9.70 -10.16 -9.02
C GLN A 157 9.54 -10.39 -7.51
N CYS A 158 9.11 -9.38 -6.76
CA CYS A 158 8.82 -9.49 -5.33
C CYS A 158 7.77 -10.57 -5.03
N LEU A 159 6.70 -10.64 -5.83
CA LEU A 159 5.69 -11.69 -5.71
C LEU A 159 6.30 -13.09 -5.93
N LYS A 160 7.16 -13.24 -6.94
CA LYS A 160 7.86 -14.52 -7.21
C LYS A 160 8.82 -14.91 -6.09
N ASP A 161 9.61 -13.97 -5.59
CA ASP A 161 10.60 -14.20 -4.53
C ASP A 161 9.92 -14.69 -3.24
N HIS A 162 8.67 -14.30 -3.02
CA HIS A 162 7.86 -14.70 -1.88
C HIS A 162 6.84 -15.82 -2.18
N LEU A 163 6.95 -16.45 -3.36
CA LEU A 163 6.09 -17.54 -3.80
C LEU A 163 4.59 -17.18 -3.67
N ILE A 164 4.24 -15.96 -4.08
CA ILE A 164 2.85 -15.47 -4.09
C ILE A 164 2.25 -15.76 -5.46
N ASN A 165 1.14 -16.52 -5.47
CA ASN A 165 0.47 -16.98 -6.68
C ASN A 165 -0.65 -16.03 -7.13
N LEU A 166 -0.35 -14.73 -7.17
CA LEU A 166 -1.25 -13.68 -7.66
C LEU A 166 -0.56 -12.90 -8.78
N SER A 167 -1.32 -12.51 -9.79
CA SER A 167 -0.89 -11.58 -10.82
C SER A 167 -1.02 -10.12 -10.33
N THR A 168 -0.24 -9.22 -10.92
CA THR A 168 -0.28 -7.79 -10.61
C THR A 168 -1.66 -7.15 -10.87
N THR A 169 -2.44 -7.73 -11.78
CA THR A 169 -3.81 -7.29 -12.10
C THR A 169 -4.83 -7.76 -11.07
N GLU A 170 -4.55 -8.81 -10.31
CA GLU A 170 -5.45 -9.36 -9.28
C GLU A 170 -5.28 -8.67 -7.93
N LEU A 171 -4.13 -8.05 -7.69
CA LEU A 171 -3.84 -7.31 -6.47
C LEU A 171 -4.91 -6.26 -6.18
N ASP A 172 -5.32 -6.20 -4.92
CA ASP A 172 -6.20 -5.14 -4.43
C ASP A 172 -5.38 -3.97 -3.84
N ALA A 173 -6.09 -2.89 -3.51
CA ALA A 173 -5.47 -1.68 -2.99
C ALA A 173 -4.83 -1.86 -1.59
N ASN A 174 -5.16 -2.93 -0.87
CA ASN A 174 -4.64 -3.20 0.46
C ASN A 174 -3.41 -4.12 0.43
N PHE A 175 -3.31 -5.00 -0.57
CA PHE A 175 -2.20 -5.93 -0.73
C PHE A 175 -0.90 -5.21 -1.09
N ILE A 176 -0.95 -4.27 -2.05
CA ILE A 176 0.23 -3.54 -2.55
C ILE A 176 1.00 -2.84 -1.42
N PRO A 177 0.36 -2.07 -0.51
CA PRO A 177 1.05 -1.49 0.65
C PRO A 177 1.76 -2.52 1.53
N LYS A 178 1.14 -3.70 1.76
CA LYS A 178 1.70 -4.73 2.64
C LYS A 178 2.89 -5.47 2.03
N ILE A 179 2.77 -5.91 0.77
CA ILE A 179 3.89 -6.53 0.06
C ILE A 179 5.03 -5.52 -0.18
N GLY A 180 4.69 -4.25 -0.45
CA GLY A 180 5.66 -3.17 -0.57
C GLY A 180 6.41 -2.90 0.73
N LEU A 181 5.72 -2.91 1.88
CA LEU A 181 6.37 -2.78 3.18
C LEU A 181 7.30 -3.96 3.46
N LEU A 182 6.88 -5.19 3.17
CA LEU A 182 7.72 -6.38 3.31
C LEU A 182 9.01 -6.25 2.48
N HIS A 183 8.90 -5.81 1.22
CA HIS A 183 10.05 -5.57 0.35
C HIS A 183 10.96 -4.47 0.88
N TYR A 184 10.37 -3.35 1.34
CA TYR A 184 11.12 -2.25 1.97
C TYR A 184 11.95 -2.70 3.17
N LEU A 185 11.38 -3.55 4.04
CA LEU A 185 12.11 -4.11 5.18
C LEU A 185 13.27 -5.01 4.71
N ASN A 186 13.07 -5.80 3.65
CA ASN A 186 14.14 -6.62 3.07
C ASN A 186 15.27 -5.77 2.47
N ILE A 187 14.94 -4.68 1.76
CA ILE A 187 15.93 -3.71 1.27
C ILE A 187 16.72 -3.14 2.45
N THR A 188 16.01 -2.67 3.49
CA THR A 188 16.61 -2.08 4.69
C THR A 188 17.57 -3.04 5.37
N LEU A 189 17.18 -4.31 5.54
CA LEU A 189 18.01 -5.36 6.15
C LEU A 189 19.27 -5.70 5.34
N LYS A 190 19.27 -5.43 4.02
CA LYS A 190 20.44 -5.60 3.14
C LYS A 190 21.34 -4.35 3.13
N GLN A 191 20.73 -3.16 3.04
CA GLN A 191 21.44 -1.89 2.87
C GLN A 191 22.10 -1.40 4.16
N VAL A 192 21.43 -1.52 5.32
CA VAL A 192 21.97 -1.01 6.59
C VAL A 192 23.31 -1.65 6.95
N PRO A 193 23.49 -2.99 6.88
CA PRO A 193 24.79 -3.61 7.12
C PRO A 193 25.85 -3.20 6.10
N ARG A 194 25.47 -2.99 4.83
CA ARG A 194 26.38 -2.52 3.78
C ARG A 194 26.90 -1.12 4.11
N MET A 195 26.00 -0.19 4.41
CA MET A 195 26.32 1.17 4.84
C MET A 195 27.26 1.16 6.06
N LEU A 196 26.96 0.37 7.10
CA LEU A 196 27.84 0.27 8.27
C LEU A 196 29.25 -0.26 7.92
N ARG A 197 29.38 -1.15 6.94
CA ARG A 197 30.69 -1.66 6.50
C ARG A 197 31.47 -0.63 5.70
N GLU A 198 30.79 0.08 4.80
CA GLU A 198 31.38 1.13 3.98
C GLU A 198 31.82 2.33 4.83
N SER A 199 31.01 2.74 5.81
CA SER A 199 31.32 3.90 6.66
C SER A 199 32.34 3.61 7.75
N TYR A 200 32.32 2.41 8.36
CA TYR A 200 33.06 2.16 9.60
C TYR A 200 34.00 0.95 9.55
N GLY A 201 33.94 0.13 8.51
CA GLY A 201 34.66 -1.15 8.45
C GLY A 201 36.16 -1.01 8.62
N ASP A 202 36.77 0.00 7.99
CA ASP A 202 38.21 0.26 8.09
C ASP A 202 38.63 0.73 9.49
N HIS A 203 37.74 1.41 10.22
CA HIS A 203 38.00 1.88 11.59
C HIS A 203 37.99 0.75 12.63
N VAL A 204 37.44 -0.42 12.28
CA VAL A 204 37.34 -1.59 13.15
C VAL A 204 38.09 -2.80 12.58
N CYS A 205 39.22 -2.56 11.91
CA CYS A 205 40.10 -3.59 11.32
C CYS A 205 39.37 -4.59 10.42
N ARG A 206 38.32 -4.15 9.71
CA ARG A 206 37.49 -5.00 8.85
C ARG A 206 36.98 -6.26 9.55
N ILE A 207 36.70 -6.18 10.86
CA ILE A 207 36.17 -7.29 11.68
C ILE A 207 34.94 -7.97 11.06
N GLY A 208 34.18 -7.20 10.27
CA GLY A 208 33.03 -7.69 9.53
C GLY A 208 33.33 -8.79 8.51
N GLU A 209 34.56 -8.96 8.01
CA GLU A 209 34.94 -10.07 7.12
C GLU A 209 34.88 -11.43 7.85
N HIS A 210 34.99 -11.41 9.17
CA HIS A 210 34.92 -12.60 10.02
C HIS A 210 33.52 -12.86 10.59
N ILE A 211 32.55 -11.98 10.33
CA ILE A 211 31.20 -12.06 10.88
C ILE A 211 30.18 -12.16 9.75
N LYS A 212 29.63 -13.37 9.57
CA LYS A 212 28.60 -13.65 8.54
C LYS A 212 27.24 -13.03 8.86
N SER A 213 26.84 -13.02 10.13
CA SER A 213 25.53 -12.50 10.53
C SER A 213 25.54 -10.97 10.60
N ASN A 214 24.67 -10.32 9.84
CA ASN A 214 24.53 -8.86 9.85
C ASN A 214 24.11 -8.32 11.23
N SER A 215 23.26 -9.05 11.95
CA SER A 215 22.86 -8.65 13.30
C SER A 215 24.01 -8.80 14.30
N MET A 216 24.82 -9.84 14.16
CA MET A 216 26.03 -10.01 14.98
C MET A 216 27.07 -8.94 14.67
N TYR A 217 27.27 -8.61 13.38
CA TYR A 217 28.19 -7.57 12.95
C TYR A 217 27.82 -6.22 13.55
N ALA A 218 26.55 -5.80 13.45
CA ALA A 218 26.11 -4.53 14.02
C ALA A 218 26.27 -4.46 15.54
N ARG A 219 26.03 -5.57 16.26
CA ARG A 219 26.26 -5.64 17.71
C ARG A 219 27.74 -5.50 18.07
N VAL A 220 28.63 -6.17 17.34
CA VAL A 220 30.08 -6.08 17.55
C VAL A 220 30.59 -4.68 17.19
N LEU A 221 30.13 -4.12 16.08
CA LEU A 221 30.47 -2.76 15.67
C LEU A 221 30.05 -1.74 16.72
N ALA A 222 28.82 -1.83 17.22
CA ALA A 222 28.34 -0.96 18.30
C ALA A 222 29.19 -1.13 19.57
N ARG A 223 29.56 -2.36 19.94
CA ARG A 223 30.43 -2.61 21.10
C ARG A 223 31.83 -1.99 20.96
N ILE A 224 32.35 -1.90 19.74
CA ILE A 224 33.67 -1.33 19.43
C ILE A 224 33.61 0.19 19.26
N LEU A 225 32.55 0.76 18.70
CA LEU A 225 32.52 2.20 18.41
C LEU A 225 31.74 3.01 19.44
N VAL A 226 30.75 2.40 20.07
CA VAL A 226 29.86 3.09 21.02
C VAL A 226 29.55 2.15 22.19
N PRO A 227 30.55 1.85 23.04
CA PRO A 227 30.43 0.86 24.10
C PRO A 227 29.30 1.17 25.09
N GLU A 228 28.86 2.43 25.20
CA GLU A 228 27.72 2.85 26.04
C GLU A 228 26.38 2.26 25.55
N LEU A 229 26.28 1.92 24.27
CA LEU A 229 25.08 1.37 23.64
C LEU A 229 25.05 -0.15 23.61
N ALA A 230 26.14 -0.80 24.02
CA ALA A 230 26.11 -2.22 24.27
C ALA A 230 25.52 -2.40 25.68
N PRO A 231 24.32 -2.99 25.84
CA PRO A 231 23.96 -3.60 27.12
C PRO A 231 25.07 -4.55 27.57
N GLU A 232 25.05 -4.99 28.83
CA GLU A 232 25.80 -6.17 29.28
C GLU A 232 25.33 -7.43 28.53
N TYR A 233 25.63 -7.51 27.24
CA TYR A 233 25.53 -8.70 26.44
C TYR A 233 26.81 -9.47 26.68
N ASP A 234 26.65 -10.71 27.15
CA ASP A 234 27.75 -11.63 27.33
C ASP A 234 28.22 -12.14 25.95
N PHE A 235 28.85 -11.25 25.19
CA PHE A 235 29.48 -11.56 23.90
C PHE A 235 30.46 -12.73 24.03
N CYS A 236 31.07 -12.88 25.21
CA CYS A 236 31.98 -13.98 25.51
C CYS A 236 31.31 -15.36 25.47
N LYS A 237 29.99 -15.48 25.72
CA LYS A 237 29.27 -16.76 25.57
C LYS A 237 28.88 -17.08 24.13
N MET A 238 28.82 -16.08 23.25
CA MET A 238 28.30 -16.25 21.88
C MET A 238 29.38 -16.40 20.80
N LEU A 239 30.65 -16.18 21.14
CA LEU A 239 31.73 -16.02 20.15
C LEU A 239 32.79 -17.11 20.28
N SER A 240 33.39 -17.51 19.16
CA SER A 240 34.55 -18.38 19.16
C SER A 240 35.77 -17.66 19.75
N PRO A 241 36.74 -18.37 20.36
CA PRO A 241 37.96 -17.76 20.88
C PRO A 241 38.73 -16.93 19.85
N ASP A 242 38.77 -17.39 18.59
CA ASP A 242 39.39 -16.67 17.47
C ASP A 242 38.73 -15.31 17.22
N LEU A 243 37.38 -15.27 17.22
CA LEU A 243 36.64 -14.05 16.98
C LEU A 243 36.77 -13.07 18.16
N ALA A 244 36.86 -13.57 19.39
CA ALA A 244 37.09 -12.74 20.57
C ALA A 244 38.44 -11.99 20.51
N LEU A 245 39.52 -12.67 20.07
CA LEU A 245 40.83 -12.04 19.89
C LEU A 245 40.79 -10.94 18.83
N LYS A 246 40.15 -11.19 17.69
CA LYS A 246 39.99 -10.19 16.62
C LYS A 246 39.18 -8.97 17.06
N ILE A 247 38.15 -9.18 17.88
CA ILE A 247 37.39 -8.07 18.47
C ILE A 247 38.26 -7.24 19.39
N GLN A 248 39.10 -7.87 20.22
CA GLN A 248 40.01 -7.15 21.10
C GLN A 248 41.04 -6.31 20.32
N GLU A 249 41.54 -6.84 19.20
CA GLU A 249 42.42 -6.10 18.30
C GLU A 249 41.71 -4.91 17.65
N ALA A 250 40.51 -5.13 17.11
CA ALA A 250 39.69 -4.08 16.54
C ALA A 250 39.32 -2.98 17.55
N ASP A 251 39.01 -3.34 18.79
CA ASP A 251 38.71 -2.41 19.88
C ASP A 251 39.89 -1.50 20.21
N LYS A 252 41.10 -2.07 20.31
CA LYS A 252 42.34 -1.31 20.50
C LYS A 252 42.61 -0.37 19.34
N SER A 253 42.47 -0.84 18.10
CA SER A 253 42.70 -0.03 16.90
C SER A 253 41.68 1.12 16.77
N ALA A 254 40.42 0.88 17.15
CA ALA A 254 39.35 1.86 17.05
C ALA A 254 39.41 2.98 18.10
N THR A 255 40.23 2.84 19.16
CA THR A 255 40.26 3.78 20.29
C THR A 255 40.50 5.22 19.84
N LYS A 256 41.52 5.46 19.00
CA LYS A 256 41.82 6.81 18.50
C LYS A 256 40.65 7.41 17.69
N TYR A 257 40.05 6.61 16.81
CA TYR A 257 38.92 7.05 16.01
C TYR A 257 37.71 7.39 16.89
N ARG A 258 37.42 6.53 17.89
CA ARG A 258 36.33 6.73 18.86
C ARG A 258 36.48 8.03 19.64
N ASP A 259 37.69 8.34 20.10
CA ASP A 259 37.94 9.46 21.00
C ASP A 259 38.09 10.80 20.26
N GLU A 260 38.64 10.78 19.04
CA GLU A 260 39.02 12.01 18.33
C GLU A 260 38.14 12.33 17.11
N GLN A 261 37.50 11.35 16.48
CA GLN A 261 36.87 11.51 15.16
C GLN A 261 35.39 11.11 15.11
N LEU A 262 34.95 10.19 15.97
CA LEU A 262 33.58 9.71 15.98
C LEU A 262 32.62 10.81 16.48
N THR A 263 31.73 11.25 15.60
CA THR A 263 30.79 12.33 15.91
C THR A 263 29.52 11.84 16.59
N MET A 264 28.73 12.77 17.15
CA MET A 264 27.39 12.45 17.65
C MET A 264 26.47 11.91 16.56
N HIS A 265 26.59 12.41 15.33
CA HIS A 265 25.81 11.92 14.19
C HIS A 265 26.17 10.47 13.83
N ASP A 266 27.45 10.11 13.88
CA ASP A 266 27.88 8.72 13.64
C ASP A 266 27.31 7.77 14.69
N ARG A 267 27.29 8.21 15.97
CA ARG A 267 26.66 7.46 17.06
C ARG A 267 25.17 7.25 16.83
N GLU A 268 24.45 8.26 16.35
CA GLU A 268 23.03 8.15 15.99
C GLU A 268 22.80 7.17 14.83
N ILE A 269 23.65 7.19 13.80
CA ILE A 269 23.61 6.23 12.69
C ILE A 269 23.82 4.80 13.22
N ILE A 270 24.84 4.58 14.05
CA ILE A 270 25.13 3.26 14.62
C ILE A 270 23.97 2.78 15.52
N MET A 271 23.41 3.67 16.36
CA MET A 271 22.20 3.38 17.16
C MET A 271 21.03 2.95 16.30
N GLY A 272 20.71 3.76 15.29
CA GLY A 272 19.58 3.52 14.40
C GLY A 272 19.74 2.19 13.66
N ALA A 273 20.94 1.93 13.13
CA ALA A 273 21.24 0.70 12.44
C ALA A 273 21.12 -0.54 13.34
N LEU A 274 21.60 -0.46 14.60
CA LEU A 274 21.44 -1.53 15.57
C LEU A 274 19.96 -1.77 15.88
N SER A 275 19.20 -0.71 16.16
CA SER A 275 17.76 -0.79 16.42
C SER A 275 17.01 -1.48 15.27
N ILE A 276 17.30 -1.08 14.03
CA ILE A 276 16.74 -1.66 12.81
C ILE A 276 17.07 -3.16 12.74
N LEU A 277 18.34 -3.54 12.85
CA LEU A 277 18.77 -4.94 12.67
C LEU A 277 18.29 -5.88 13.78
N LEU A 278 17.81 -5.35 14.91
CA LEU A 278 17.22 -6.11 15.99
C LEU A 278 15.69 -6.20 15.90
N SER A 279 15.03 -5.12 15.50
CA SER A 279 13.55 -5.03 15.50
C SER A 279 12.92 -5.48 14.18
N VAL A 280 13.52 -5.10 13.05
CA VAL A 280 12.94 -5.31 11.72
C VAL A 280 12.80 -6.80 11.34
N PRO A 281 13.70 -7.73 11.69
CA PRO A 281 13.51 -9.13 11.34
C PRO A 281 12.20 -9.70 11.86
N LYS A 282 11.82 -9.38 13.11
CA LYS A 282 10.54 -9.81 13.68
C LYS A 282 9.36 -9.18 12.97
N GLN A 283 9.41 -7.86 12.73
CA GLN A 283 8.36 -7.15 11.99
C GLN A 283 8.17 -7.70 10.58
N ARG A 284 9.26 -8.03 9.88
CA ARG A 284 9.24 -8.65 8.56
C ARG A 284 8.49 -9.98 8.59
N ASP A 285 8.77 -10.82 9.59
CA ASP A 285 8.11 -12.12 9.74
C ASP A 285 6.61 -11.97 10.02
N ASP A 286 6.24 -11.03 10.91
CA ASP A 286 4.84 -10.71 11.19
C ASP A 286 4.10 -10.22 9.93
N ILE A 287 4.73 -9.34 9.14
CA ILE A 287 4.16 -8.84 7.89
C ILE A 287 4.05 -9.95 6.83
N MET A 288 5.03 -10.85 6.74
CA MET A 288 4.98 -12.00 5.84
C MET A 288 3.77 -12.88 6.14
N ILE A 289 3.48 -13.14 7.42
CA ILE A 289 2.28 -13.89 7.83
C ILE A 289 1.03 -13.15 7.34
N CYS A 290 0.93 -11.83 7.54
CA CYS A 290 -0.19 -11.04 7.05
C CYS A 290 -0.34 -11.13 5.51
N VAL A 291 0.76 -11.01 4.76
CA VAL A 291 0.75 -11.12 3.29
C VAL A 291 0.22 -12.48 2.85
N LYS A 292 0.63 -13.58 3.50
CA LYS A 292 0.14 -14.93 3.18
C LYS A 292 -1.33 -15.14 3.51
N LEU A 293 -1.82 -14.53 4.59
CA LEU A 293 -3.25 -14.54 4.90
C LEU A 293 -4.07 -13.78 3.84
N MET A 294 -3.59 -12.60 3.43
CA MET A 294 -4.23 -11.81 2.37
C MET A 294 -4.21 -12.54 1.02
N GLU A 295 -3.11 -13.21 0.69
CA GLU A 295 -2.99 -14.06 -0.50
C GLU A 295 -4.07 -15.16 -0.49
N ALA A 296 -4.19 -15.90 0.62
CA ALA A 296 -5.18 -16.97 0.74
C ALA A 296 -6.63 -16.45 0.62
N GLU A 297 -6.92 -15.30 1.22
CA GLU A 297 -8.24 -14.66 1.12
C GLU A 297 -8.55 -14.25 -0.32
N MET A 298 -7.58 -13.65 -1.02
CA MET A 298 -7.72 -13.26 -2.42
C MET A 298 -7.89 -14.46 -3.35
N CYS A 299 -7.07 -15.51 -3.18
CA CYS A 299 -7.20 -16.75 -3.94
C CYS A 299 -8.58 -17.38 -3.74
N THR A 300 -9.09 -17.40 -2.50
CA THR A 300 -10.45 -17.90 -2.21
C THR A 300 -11.50 -17.09 -2.96
N ARG A 301 -11.38 -15.76 -2.97
CA ARG A 301 -12.29 -14.87 -3.72
C ARG A 301 -12.21 -15.11 -5.23
N LEU A 302 -11.02 -15.33 -5.79
CA LEU A 302 -10.83 -15.63 -7.20
C LEU A 302 -11.40 -17.01 -7.58
N MET A 303 -11.18 -18.03 -6.77
CA MET A 303 -11.78 -19.37 -6.98
C MET A 303 -13.31 -19.32 -6.99
N LEU A 304 -13.92 -18.49 -6.13
CA LEU A 304 -15.37 -18.26 -6.16
C LEU A 304 -15.86 -17.52 -7.41
N LEU A 305 -14.97 -16.86 -8.16
CA LEU A 305 -15.27 -16.17 -9.41
C LEU A 305 -14.97 -17.02 -10.66
N GLU A 306 -14.03 -17.98 -10.57
CA GLU A 306 -13.49 -18.72 -11.72
C GLU A 306 -14.05 -20.12 -11.96
N ASP A 307 -14.90 -20.68 -11.08
CA ASP A 307 -15.46 -22.03 -11.30
C ASP A 307 -16.34 -22.11 -12.57
N PRO A 308 -15.93 -22.82 -13.64
CA PRO A 308 -16.70 -22.94 -14.88
C PRO A 308 -17.64 -24.15 -14.90
N HIS A 309 -17.60 -25.04 -13.88
CA HIS A 309 -18.33 -26.32 -13.93
C HIS A 309 -19.10 -26.76 -12.70
N GLU A 310 -19.15 -26.00 -11.60
CA GLU A 310 -20.31 -26.06 -10.71
C GLU A 310 -21.30 -24.94 -11.01
N LYS A 311 -22.46 -25.36 -11.56
CA LYS A 311 -23.67 -24.58 -11.78
C LYS A 311 -24.12 -23.87 -10.49
N PHE A 312 -23.55 -22.71 -10.16
CA PHE A 312 -24.43 -21.61 -9.77
C PHE A 312 -25.07 -21.14 -11.06
N VAL A 313 -26.34 -21.52 -11.20
CA VAL A 313 -27.30 -20.86 -12.08
C VAL A 313 -26.90 -19.39 -12.11
N ARG A 314 -26.45 -18.89 -13.27
CA ARG A 314 -26.76 -17.50 -13.62
C ARG A 314 -28.27 -17.42 -13.44
N VAL A 315 -28.75 -17.03 -12.26
CA VAL A 315 -30.09 -16.47 -12.21
C VAL A 315 -29.89 -15.22 -13.04
N PRO A 316 -30.54 -15.13 -14.20
CA PRO A 316 -30.37 -13.97 -15.04
C PRO A 316 -30.58 -12.76 -14.14
N THR A 317 -29.88 -11.66 -14.42
CA THR A 317 -30.27 -10.32 -13.99
C THR A 317 -31.66 -9.89 -14.53
N ASN A 318 -32.53 -10.85 -14.85
CA ASN A 318 -33.96 -10.68 -14.68
C ASN A 318 -34.30 -10.90 -13.21
N LEU A 319 -34.54 -9.79 -12.51
CA LEU A 319 -35.32 -9.68 -11.27
C LEU A 319 -36.72 -10.36 -11.33
N LYS A 320 -37.04 -11.13 -12.38
CA LYS A 320 -38.34 -11.78 -12.59
C LYS A 320 -38.46 -13.17 -11.93
N HIS A 321 -37.36 -13.80 -11.49
CA HIS A 321 -37.39 -15.16 -10.90
C HIS A 321 -36.49 -15.39 -9.67
N SER A 322 -35.95 -14.34 -9.04
CA SER A 322 -35.21 -14.48 -7.77
C SER A 322 -36.20 -14.67 -6.62
N THR A 323 -36.05 -15.77 -5.86
CA THR A 323 -36.77 -15.97 -4.59
C THR A 323 -36.06 -15.22 -3.47
N PHE A 324 -36.80 -14.44 -2.70
CA PHE A 324 -36.31 -13.75 -1.51
C PHE A 324 -36.94 -14.35 -0.27
N ARG A 325 -36.18 -14.40 0.84
CA ARG A 325 -36.73 -14.69 2.16
C ARG A 325 -36.91 -13.41 2.94
N ARG A 326 -38.08 -13.26 3.52
CA ARG A 326 -38.38 -12.16 4.43
C ARG A 326 -37.67 -12.40 5.74
N THR A 327 -36.86 -11.44 6.17
CA THR A 327 -36.04 -11.53 7.39
C THR A 327 -36.33 -10.33 8.27
N LEU A 328 -36.74 -10.60 9.50
CA LEU A 328 -36.92 -9.60 10.56
C LEU A 328 -35.63 -9.52 11.37
N LEU A 329 -35.07 -8.31 11.46
CA LEU A 329 -33.88 -8.00 12.24
C LEU A 329 -34.21 -7.01 13.33
N GLU A 330 -33.78 -7.31 14.56
CA GLU A 330 -33.81 -6.35 15.65
C GLU A 330 -32.67 -5.34 15.49
N THR A 331 -32.97 -4.06 15.70
CA THR A 331 -32.02 -2.96 15.67
C THR A 331 -32.05 -2.23 17.01
N PRO A 332 -31.02 -1.41 17.34
CA PRO A 332 -31.02 -0.62 18.58
C PRO A 332 -32.20 0.34 18.77
N SER A 333 -32.97 0.61 17.70
CA SER A 333 -34.07 1.58 17.71
C SER A 333 -35.43 0.99 17.37
N GLY A 334 -35.54 -0.34 17.24
CA GLY A 334 -36.76 -1.02 16.83
C GLY A 334 -36.48 -2.19 15.88
N PHE A 335 -37.34 -2.44 14.90
CA PHE A 335 -37.26 -3.62 14.03
C PHE A 335 -37.31 -3.27 12.55
N ALA A 336 -36.50 -3.97 11.74
CA ALA A 336 -36.44 -3.81 10.29
C ALA A 336 -36.79 -5.13 9.58
N ILE A 337 -37.55 -5.03 8.48
CA ILE A 337 -37.84 -6.17 7.61
C ILE A 337 -37.08 -6.00 6.30
N PHE A 338 -36.38 -7.06 5.91
CA PHE A 338 -35.62 -7.16 4.68
C PHE A 338 -36.10 -8.31 3.81
N ASP A 339 -36.05 -8.13 2.49
CA ASP A 339 -36.02 -9.23 1.55
C ASP A 339 -34.55 -9.57 1.26
N VAL A 340 -34.13 -10.73 1.71
CA VAL A 340 -32.76 -11.25 1.54
C VAL A 340 -32.81 -12.35 0.48
N ASN A 341 -31.95 -12.25 -0.53
CA ASN A 341 -31.89 -13.23 -1.60
C ASN A 341 -31.62 -14.63 -1.03
N GLU A 342 -32.40 -15.64 -1.47
CA GLU A 342 -32.30 -17.04 -1.04
C GLU A 342 -30.86 -17.59 -1.06
N ASP A 343 -30.05 -17.15 -2.03
CA ASP A 343 -28.67 -17.61 -2.21
C ASP A 343 -27.77 -17.27 -1.02
N VAL A 344 -28.10 -16.22 -0.25
CA VAL A 344 -27.38 -15.82 0.97
C VAL A 344 -27.47 -16.93 2.05
N PHE A 345 -28.58 -17.68 2.08
CA PHE A 345 -28.83 -18.71 3.09
C PHE A 345 -28.25 -20.09 2.73
N ARG A 346 -27.79 -20.29 1.49
CA ARG A 346 -27.23 -21.59 1.06
C ARG A 346 -25.92 -21.94 1.79
N TRP A 347 -25.17 -20.91 2.22
CA TRP A 347 -23.86 -21.09 2.86
C TRP A 347 -23.75 -20.30 4.17
N PRO A 348 -24.35 -20.78 5.27
CA PRO A 348 -24.46 -20.03 6.52
C PRO A 348 -23.11 -19.57 7.10
N ARG A 349 -22.04 -20.36 6.93
CA ARG A 349 -20.69 -20.03 7.42
C ARG A 349 -19.99 -18.89 6.67
N HIS A 350 -20.49 -18.54 5.48
CA HIS A 350 -19.87 -17.56 4.57
C HIS A 350 -20.80 -16.39 4.24
N MET A 351 -21.98 -16.34 4.87
CA MET A 351 -22.98 -15.29 4.70
C MET A 351 -22.39 -13.89 4.88
N TRP A 352 -21.53 -13.71 5.90
CA TRP A 352 -20.94 -12.42 6.27
C TRP A 352 -20.15 -11.76 5.14
N VAL A 353 -19.58 -12.53 4.20
CA VAL A 353 -18.78 -12.00 3.08
C VAL A 353 -19.61 -11.09 2.17
N ARG A 354 -20.91 -11.39 2.01
CA ARG A 354 -21.84 -10.57 1.21
C ARG A 354 -22.22 -9.25 1.88
N PHE A 355 -21.85 -9.06 3.14
CA PHE A 355 -22.21 -7.90 3.97
C PHE A 355 -21.02 -7.02 4.35
N ILE A 356 -19.82 -7.30 3.84
CA ILE A 356 -18.60 -6.51 4.13
C ILE A 356 -18.62 -5.15 3.40
N ASP A 357 -19.10 -5.11 2.16
CA ASP A 357 -19.19 -3.89 1.34
C ASP A 357 -20.65 -3.51 1.09
N ALA A 358 -20.98 -2.22 1.30
CA ALA A 358 -22.34 -1.73 1.20
C ALA A 358 -22.92 -1.74 -0.23
N ARG A 359 -22.10 -1.81 -1.28
CA ARG A 359 -22.58 -1.95 -2.67
C ARG A 359 -22.92 -3.40 -2.97
N GLU A 360 -22.14 -4.35 -2.47
CA GLU A 360 -22.41 -5.78 -2.59
C GLU A 360 -23.65 -6.19 -1.78
N ALA A 361 -23.76 -5.70 -0.54
CA ALA A 361 -24.94 -5.94 0.30
C ALA A 361 -26.24 -5.45 -0.36
N ARG A 362 -26.19 -4.30 -1.04
CA ARG A 362 -27.34 -3.72 -1.76
C ARG A 362 -27.79 -4.54 -2.98
N GLN A 363 -26.96 -5.45 -3.49
CA GLN A 363 -27.36 -6.33 -4.59
C GLN A 363 -28.16 -7.54 -4.12
N VAL A 364 -28.04 -7.92 -2.84
CA VAL A 364 -28.62 -9.16 -2.30
C VAL A 364 -29.64 -8.92 -1.18
N VAL A 365 -29.74 -7.68 -0.66
CA VAL A 365 -30.69 -7.30 0.37
C VAL A 365 -31.46 -6.03 0.00
N LEU A 366 -32.78 -6.10 0.19
CA LEU A 366 -33.71 -5.00 -0.01
C LEU A 366 -34.40 -4.68 1.32
N ALA A 367 -34.26 -3.45 1.79
CA ALA A 367 -35.00 -2.98 2.96
C ALA A 367 -36.46 -2.71 2.57
N LEU A 368 -37.40 -3.31 3.29
CA LEU A 368 -38.84 -3.18 3.02
C LEU A 368 -39.53 -2.20 3.96
N GLY A 369 -39.11 -2.18 5.22
CA GLY A 369 -39.73 -1.32 6.21
C GLY A 369 -39.03 -1.38 7.55
N PHE A 370 -39.34 -0.40 8.37
CA PHE A 370 -38.77 -0.21 9.70
C PHE A 370 -39.84 0.34 10.63
N VAL A 371 -39.84 -0.12 11.88
CA VAL A 371 -40.67 0.43 12.95
C VAL A 371 -39.78 0.78 14.13
N ASN A 372 -39.98 1.98 14.67
CA ASN A 372 -39.28 2.40 15.88
C ASN A 372 -40.04 1.89 17.10
N VAL A 373 -39.35 1.21 18.01
CA VAL A 373 -39.94 0.70 19.26
C VAL A 373 -39.06 1.18 20.42
N LYS A 374 -39.67 1.82 21.41
CA LYS A 374 -38.93 2.41 22.56
C LYS A 374 -38.31 1.35 23.47
N ASP A 375 -38.92 0.17 23.54
CA ASP A 375 -38.43 -0.97 24.31
C ASP A 375 -38.71 -2.27 23.54
N ASN A 376 -37.66 -2.83 22.93
CA ASN A 376 -37.74 -4.04 22.13
C ASN A 376 -38.12 -5.29 22.95
N SER A 377 -37.93 -5.26 24.28
CA SER A 377 -38.23 -6.40 25.16
C SER A 377 -39.73 -6.71 25.24
N ILE A 378 -40.57 -5.69 25.08
CA ILE A 378 -42.03 -5.80 25.08
C ILE A 378 -42.49 -6.62 23.87
N ALA A 379 -41.84 -6.47 22.72
CA ALA A 379 -42.15 -7.20 21.49
C ALA A 379 -41.69 -8.68 21.53
N GLN A 380 -40.96 -9.10 22.57
CA GLN A 380 -40.50 -10.47 22.78
C GLN A 380 -41.28 -11.18 23.91
N ASN A 381 -42.21 -10.50 24.59
CA ASN A 381 -43.01 -11.10 25.65
C ASN A 381 -44.02 -12.10 25.05
N SER A 382 -43.89 -13.38 25.41
CA SER A 382 -44.77 -14.45 24.94
C SER A 382 -46.24 -14.26 25.35
N TYR A 383 -46.52 -13.44 26.37
CA TYR A 383 -47.88 -13.15 26.83
C TYR A 383 -48.55 -12.00 26.07
N ASP A 384 -47.79 -10.96 25.71
CA ASP A 384 -48.32 -9.72 25.10
C ASP A 384 -48.18 -9.70 23.57
N GLY A 385 -47.38 -10.62 23.01
CA GLY A 385 -47.09 -10.68 21.58
C GLY A 385 -46.18 -9.53 21.12
N PRO A 386 -45.98 -9.35 19.79
CA PRO A 386 -45.01 -8.38 19.26
C PRO A 386 -45.38 -6.90 19.47
N GLY A 387 -46.51 -6.59 20.11
CA GLY A 387 -47.05 -5.23 20.23
C GLY A 387 -47.69 -4.74 18.93
N GLN A 388 -48.51 -3.68 19.02
CA GLN A 388 -49.32 -3.20 17.88
C GLN A 388 -48.45 -2.73 16.70
N GLU A 389 -47.38 -1.99 16.96
CA GLU A 389 -46.57 -1.35 15.92
C GLU A 389 -45.81 -2.38 15.08
N LEU A 390 -45.17 -3.37 15.71
CA LEU A 390 -44.51 -4.47 15.00
C LEU A 390 -45.52 -5.43 14.36
N SER A 391 -46.66 -5.68 15.00
CA SER A 391 -47.75 -6.46 14.38
C SER A 391 -48.24 -5.82 13.08
N SER A 392 -48.44 -4.50 13.08
CA SER A 392 -48.83 -3.76 11.87
C SER A 392 -47.74 -3.82 10.80
N LEU A 393 -46.46 -3.67 11.15
CA LEU A 393 -45.37 -3.80 10.19
C LEU A 393 -45.32 -5.19 9.56
N ILE A 394 -45.42 -6.25 10.36
CA ILE A 394 -45.41 -7.64 9.89
C ILE A 394 -46.64 -7.92 9.03
N LEU A 395 -47.85 -7.57 9.47
CA LEU A 395 -49.07 -7.85 8.70
C LEU A 395 -49.13 -7.10 7.37
N ASN A 396 -48.58 -5.87 7.32
CA ASN A 396 -48.52 -5.09 6.09
C ASN A 396 -47.50 -5.65 5.10
N LEU A 397 -46.38 -6.19 5.59
CA LEU A 397 -45.27 -6.64 4.77
C LEU A 397 -45.22 -8.16 4.59
N CYS A 398 -45.97 -8.97 5.32
CA CYS A 398 -45.98 -10.42 5.24
C CYS A 398 -47.42 -10.92 5.01
N GLY A 399 -47.69 -11.48 3.83
CA GLY A 399 -48.96 -12.17 3.56
C GLY A 399 -49.06 -13.50 4.33
N HIS A 400 -50.26 -14.08 4.36
CA HIS A 400 -50.61 -15.25 5.17
C HIS A 400 -49.69 -16.48 4.99
N ASP A 401 -49.07 -16.64 3.80
CA ASP A 401 -48.18 -17.76 3.48
C ASP A 401 -46.68 -17.38 3.46
N THR A 402 -46.33 -16.18 3.94
CA THR A 402 -44.94 -15.70 3.93
C THR A 402 -44.15 -16.33 5.07
N LYS A 403 -43.09 -17.07 4.75
CA LYS A 403 -42.12 -17.53 5.76
C LYS A 403 -41.25 -16.37 6.20
N LEU A 404 -41.39 -15.97 7.48
CA LEU A 404 -40.57 -14.95 8.11
C LEU A 404 -39.42 -15.60 8.88
N ILE A 405 -38.18 -15.27 8.51
CA ILE A 405 -36.99 -15.59 9.31
C ILE A 405 -36.91 -14.54 10.42
N VAL A 406 -36.84 -15.00 11.66
CA VAL A 406 -36.68 -14.14 12.85
C VAL A 406 -35.37 -14.46 13.54
N GLN A 407 -34.76 -13.44 14.15
CA GLN A 407 -33.60 -13.60 15.00
C GLN A 407 -33.99 -14.36 16.27
N ASP A 408 -33.23 -15.41 16.62
CA ASP A 408 -33.39 -16.16 17.87
C ASP A 408 -32.21 -15.84 18.81
N ASP A 409 -32.50 -15.10 19.88
CA ASP A 409 -31.53 -14.67 20.90
C ASP A 409 -31.46 -15.71 22.05
N ALA A 410 -31.22 -16.98 21.73
CA ALA A 410 -31.14 -18.08 22.71
C ALA A 410 -29.98 -17.95 23.75
N HIS A 411 -29.17 -16.88 23.71
CA HIS A 411 -27.99 -16.70 24.56
C HIS A 411 -28.07 -15.53 25.55
N ARG A 412 -29.20 -14.80 25.66
CA ARG A 412 -29.36 -13.75 26.68
C ARG A 412 -29.86 -14.25 28.05
N GLY A 413 -30.01 -15.57 28.24
CA GLY A 413 -30.62 -16.17 29.44
C GLY A 413 -29.74 -17.17 30.21
N LYS A 414 -28.41 -17.07 30.13
CA LYS A 414 -27.50 -17.77 31.05
C LYS A 414 -26.40 -16.80 31.52
N THR A 415 -26.78 -15.89 32.41
CA THR A 415 -25.85 -15.29 33.38
C THR A 415 -25.56 -16.27 34.50
#